data_AF-A0A3N4ZE88-F1
#
_entry.id   AF-A0A3N4ZE88-F1
#
_cell.length_a   1.000
_cell.length_b   1.000
_cell.length_c   1.000
_cell.angle_alpha   90.00
_cell.angle_beta   90.00
_cell.angle_gamma   90.00
#
_symmetry.space_group_name_H-M   'P 1'
#
loop_
_entity.id
_entity.type
_entity.pdbx_description
1 polymer ?
#
loop_
_entity_poly.entity_id
_entity_poly.type
_entity_poly.pdbx_seq_one_letter_code
_entity_poly.pdbx_strand_id
1 'polypeptide(L)'
;MNDWREPLWSSTQWHNYWKDMAPVLQREQPRGAHIADLITPDGCVIEVQHKSMSATEISGRELDHGNMVWNFDARHLYRSGRLAITGSLNGLVTFRWKNHRRTIRSCRRPIFLDLWTMKGTSERVVLKVGQLQRDGRGTAHVIPHHSMRLWISAGIPYRPLTDLPYYRGPLR
;
A
#
# COMPACT_ATOMS: atom_id res chain seq x y z
N MET A 1 6.11 -22.76 -24.26
CA MET A 1 5.57 -21.40 -24.09
C MET A 1 4.97 -21.35 -22.69
N ASN A 2 5.74 -20.88 -21.69
CA ASN A 2 5.34 -21.01 -20.29
C ASN A 2 4.31 -19.95 -19.93
N ASP A 3 3.05 -20.38 -19.82
CA ASP A 3 1.91 -19.65 -19.25
C ASP A 3 2.14 -19.52 -17.73
N TRP A 4 3.02 -18.59 -17.32
CA TRP A 4 3.19 -18.20 -15.93
C TRP A 4 1.97 -17.38 -15.48
N ARG A 5 0.82 -18.03 -15.31
CA ARG A 5 -0.30 -17.42 -14.57
C ARG A 5 0.17 -17.28 -13.13
N GLU A 6 0.46 -16.06 -12.72
CA GLU A 6 0.54 -15.72 -11.30
C GLU A 6 -0.64 -16.37 -10.58
N PRO A 7 -0.43 -17.03 -9.42
CA PRO A 7 -1.53 -17.65 -8.70
C PRO A 7 -2.64 -16.62 -8.53
N LEU A 8 -3.89 -17.01 -8.83
CA LEU A 8 -5.05 -16.15 -8.57
C LEU A 8 -5.29 -16.13 -7.05
N TRP A 9 -4.47 -15.36 -6.33
CA TRP A 9 -4.63 -15.13 -4.89
C TRP A 9 -6.02 -14.55 -4.62
N SER A 10 -6.82 -15.26 -3.84
CA SER A 10 -8.12 -14.76 -3.40
C SER A 10 -7.97 -13.48 -2.58
N SER A 11 -9.04 -12.72 -2.41
CA SER A 11 -9.05 -11.52 -1.55
C SER A 11 -8.64 -11.86 -0.12
N THR A 12 -9.07 -13.02 0.40
CA THR A 12 -8.69 -13.53 1.72
C THR A 12 -7.20 -13.85 1.79
N GLN A 13 -6.65 -14.57 0.82
CA GLN A 13 -5.23 -14.93 0.82
C GLN A 13 -4.34 -13.67 0.76
N TRP A 14 -4.74 -12.69 -0.06
CA TRP A 14 -4.05 -11.41 -0.16
C TRP A 14 -4.09 -10.60 1.13
N HIS A 15 -5.25 -10.53 1.77
CA HIS A 15 -5.42 -9.83 3.03
C HIS A 15 -4.57 -10.49 4.13
N ASN A 16 -4.58 -11.83 4.20
CA ASN A 16 -3.75 -12.59 5.13
C ASN A 16 -2.25 -12.41 4.86
N TYR A 17 -1.82 -12.37 3.59
CA TYR A 17 -0.42 -12.12 3.24
C TYR A 17 0.14 -10.83 3.86
N TRP A 18 -0.64 -9.75 3.87
CA TRP A 18 -0.23 -8.50 4.50
C TRP A 18 -0.18 -8.60 6.02
N LYS A 19 -1.19 -9.21 6.65
CA LYS A 19 -1.23 -9.42 8.10
C LYS A 19 -0.11 -10.33 8.59
N ASP A 20 0.26 -11.32 7.79
CA ASP A 20 1.32 -12.27 8.12
C ASP A 20 2.72 -11.66 8.19
N MET A 21 2.89 -10.42 7.72
CA MET A 21 4.14 -9.68 7.88
C MET A 21 4.37 -9.17 9.31
N ALA A 22 3.30 -8.98 10.08
CA ALA A 22 3.38 -8.52 11.47
C ALA A 22 3.42 -9.70 12.45
N PRO A 23 4.13 -9.64 13.58
CA PRO A 23 3.92 -10.51 14.74
C PRO A 23 2.44 -10.65 15.13
N VAL A 24 2.03 -11.80 15.70
CA VAL A 24 0.61 -12.07 16.07
C VAL A 24 0.05 -11.01 17.02
N LEU A 25 0.84 -10.56 18.00
CA LEU A 25 0.44 -9.54 18.97
C LEU A 25 0.13 -8.17 18.35
N GLN A 26 0.52 -7.96 17.10
CA GLN A 26 0.32 -6.72 16.36
C GLN A 26 -0.86 -6.80 15.39
N ARG A 27 -1.55 -7.93 15.29
CA ARG A 27 -2.68 -8.14 14.37
C ARG A 27 -4.00 -7.97 15.12
N GLU A 28 -5.04 -7.55 14.42
CA GLU A 28 -6.45 -7.61 14.87
C GLU A 28 -6.68 -6.97 16.24
N GLN A 29 -6.10 -5.79 16.46
CA GLN A 29 -6.17 -5.11 17.76
C GLN A 29 -7.41 -4.18 17.83
N PRO A 30 -8.25 -4.28 18.88
CA PRO A 30 -9.38 -3.37 19.06
C PRO A 30 -8.94 -1.90 19.22
N ARG A 31 -9.67 -0.99 18.56
CA ARG A 31 -9.46 0.47 18.59
C ARG A 31 -10.83 1.15 18.46
N GLY A 32 -11.37 1.64 19.58
CA GLY A 32 -12.71 2.21 19.58
C GLY A 32 -13.76 1.18 19.17
N ALA A 33 -14.57 1.51 18.17
CA ALA A 33 -15.60 0.62 17.63
C ALA A 33 -15.07 -0.33 16.55
N HIS A 34 -13.84 -0.16 16.09
CA HIS A 34 -13.24 -0.94 15.00
C HIS A 34 -12.08 -1.81 15.48
N ILE A 35 -11.74 -2.83 14.68
CA ILE A 35 -10.56 -3.67 14.88
C ILE A 35 -9.56 -3.31 13.78
N ALA A 36 -8.34 -2.94 14.20
CA ALA A 36 -7.24 -2.65 13.31
C ALA A 36 -6.67 -3.95 12.72
N ASP A 37 -6.47 -4.01 11.40
CA ASP A 37 -5.91 -5.22 10.76
C ASP A 37 -4.50 -5.55 11.28
N LEU A 38 -3.61 -4.54 11.32
CA LEU A 38 -2.30 -4.65 11.96
C LEU A 38 -1.76 -3.30 12.45
N ILE A 39 -0.85 -3.35 13.43
CA ILE A 39 -0.19 -2.20 14.06
C ILE A 39 1.33 -2.38 13.98
N THR A 40 2.02 -1.46 13.34
CA THR A 40 3.48 -1.47 13.23
C THR A 40 4.17 -1.16 14.57
N PRO A 41 5.46 -1.49 14.75
CA PRO A 41 6.20 -1.17 15.99
C PRO A 41 6.25 0.32 16.35
N ASP A 42 6.21 1.21 15.36
CA ASP A 42 6.09 2.67 15.53
C ASP A 42 4.64 3.14 15.80
N GLY A 43 3.70 2.21 16.00
CA GLY A 43 2.33 2.49 16.41
C GLY A 43 1.41 2.97 15.27
N CYS A 44 1.79 2.78 14.01
CA CYS A 44 0.92 3.07 12.87
C CYS A 44 -0.02 1.88 12.59
N VAL A 45 -1.31 2.14 12.47
CA VAL A 45 -2.28 1.15 11.99
C VAL A 45 -2.18 1.04 10.48
N ILE A 46 -2.24 -0.19 9.95
CA ILE A 46 -2.38 -0.45 8.51
C ILE A 46 -3.68 -1.21 8.31
N GLU A 47 -4.64 -0.61 7.60
CA GLU A 47 -5.89 -1.24 7.20
C GLU A 47 -5.78 -1.83 5.79
N VAL A 48 -6.01 -3.13 5.66
CA VAL A 48 -5.81 -3.90 4.41
C VAL A 48 -7.15 -4.17 3.74
N GLN A 49 -7.53 -3.31 2.80
CA GLN A 49 -8.89 -3.27 2.28
C GLN A 49 -9.02 -3.79 0.84
N HIS A 50 -9.78 -4.87 0.64
CA HIS A 50 -10.19 -5.34 -0.68
C HIS A 50 -11.56 -4.78 -1.13
N LYS A 51 -12.56 -4.87 -0.25
CA LYS A 51 -13.96 -4.54 -0.55
C LYS A 51 -14.17 -3.03 -0.63
N SER A 52 -15.21 -2.59 -1.33
CA SER A 52 -15.63 -1.19 -1.28
C SER A 52 -16.08 -0.83 0.13
N MET A 53 -15.82 0.40 0.55
CA MET A 53 -16.32 1.01 1.78
C MET A 53 -16.97 2.35 1.46
N SER A 54 -17.99 2.70 2.23
CA SER A 54 -18.61 4.02 2.24
C SER A 54 -17.67 5.09 2.83
N ALA A 55 -17.97 6.35 2.56
CA ALA A 55 -17.21 7.46 3.14
C ALA A 55 -17.35 7.51 4.67
N THR A 56 -18.50 7.10 5.21
CA THR A 56 -18.76 7.05 6.65
C THR A 56 -17.92 5.97 7.34
N GLU A 57 -17.84 4.77 6.76
CA GLU A 57 -16.98 3.69 7.27
C GLU A 57 -15.49 4.09 7.25
N ILE A 58 -15.03 4.71 6.15
CA ILE A 58 -13.66 5.25 6.07
C ILE A 58 -13.43 6.26 7.18
N SER A 59 -14.34 7.22 7.35
CA SER A 59 -14.21 8.28 8.36
C SER A 59 -14.21 7.74 9.80
N GLY A 60 -15.06 6.75 10.08
CA GLY A 60 -15.13 6.11 11.40
C GLY A 60 -13.83 5.37 11.75
N ARG A 61 -13.27 4.60 10.81
CA ARG A 61 -11.98 3.93 11.00
C ARG A 61 -10.83 4.93 11.17
N GLU A 62 -10.79 5.98 10.36
CA GLU A 62 -9.75 7.02 10.47
C GLU A 62 -9.81 7.83 11.78
N LEU A 63 -11.00 7.94 12.37
CA LEU A 63 -11.21 8.56 13.69
C LEU A 63 -10.71 7.64 14.80
N ASP A 64 -11.14 6.38 14.79
CA ASP A 64 -10.82 5.40 15.83
C ASP A 64 -9.33 5.01 15.88
N HIS A 65 -8.69 4.92 14.70
CA HIS A 65 -7.30 4.49 14.61
C HIS A 65 -6.30 5.65 14.73
N GLY A 66 -6.67 6.86 14.30
CA GLY A 66 -5.80 8.03 14.37
C GLY A 66 -4.57 7.92 13.46
N ASN A 67 -3.44 7.44 14.00
CA ASN A 67 -2.20 7.23 13.24
C ASN A 67 -2.33 5.97 12.37
N MET A 68 -2.77 6.13 11.12
CA MET A 68 -3.01 4.99 10.23
C MET A 68 -2.70 5.28 8.77
N VAL A 69 -2.60 4.21 7.98
CA VAL A 69 -2.59 4.23 6.52
C VAL A 69 -3.53 3.17 5.96
N TRP A 70 -3.97 3.38 4.72
CA TRP A 70 -4.76 2.41 3.96
C TRP A 70 -3.88 1.63 2.99
N ASN A 71 -4.07 0.32 2.90
CA ASN A 71 -3.51 -0.52 1.85
C ASN A 71 -4.66 -1.19 1.06
N PHE A 72 -4.97 -0.65 -0.12
CA PHE A 72 -6.07 -1.16 -0.94
C PHE A 72 -5.60 -2.19 -1.96
N ASP A 73 -6.40 -3.23 -2.14
CA ASP A 73 -6.22 -4.19 -3.22
C ASP A 73 -6.50 -3.54 -4.59
N ALA A 74 -5.44 -3.30 -5.36
CA ALA A 74 -5.54 -2.78 -6.72
C ALA A 74 -5.11 -3.81 -7.79
N ARG A 75 -4.88 -5.07 -7.41
CA ARG A 75 -4.31 -6.11 -8.28
C ARG A 75 -5.15 -6.37 -9.51
N HIS A 76 -6.46 -6.51 -9.33
CA HIS A 76 -7.40 -6.72 -10.44
C HIS A 76 -7.45 -5.49 -11.38
N LEU A 77 -7.39 -4.29 -10.81
CA LEU A 77 -7.43 -3.04 -11.57
C LEU A 77 -6.17 -2.88 -12.42
N TYR A 78 -5.02 -3.21 -11.85
CA TYR A 78 -3.74 -3.14 -12.54
C TYR A 78 -3.62 -4.17 -13.67
N ARG A 79 -4.04 -5.41 -13.38
CA ARG A 79 -4.06 -6.51 -14.36
C ARG A 79 -4.98 -6.22 -15.54
N SER A 80 -6.19 -5.74 -15.28
CA SER A 80 -7.16 -5.34 -16.32
C SER A 80 -6.78 -4.06 -17.07
N GLY A 81 -5.71 -3.35 -16.66
CA GLY A 81 -5.31 -2.08 -17.26
C GLY A 81 -6.22 -0.90 -16.91
N ARG A 82 -7.17 -1.09 -15.98
CA ARG A 82 -7.97 0.01 -15.42
C ARG A 82 -7.13 0.91 -14.53
N LEU A 83 -6.09 0.38 -13.89
CA LEU A 83 -5.01 1.13 -13.27
C LEU A 83 -3.74 0.87 -14.08
N ALA A 84 -3.02 1.92 -14.46
CA ALA A 84 -1.78 1.81 -15.21
C ALA A 84 -0.79 2.89 -14.77
N ILE A 85 0.49 2.50 -14.64
CA ILE A 85 1.59 3.46 -14.54
C ILE A 85 1.81 4.03 -15.95
N THR A 86 1.86 5.35 -16.06
CA THR A 86 1.89 6.07 -17.35
C THR A 86 3.22 6.78 -17.61
N GLY A 87 4.09 6.87 -16.61
CA GLY A 87 5.41 7.47 -16.73
C GLY A 87 6.17 7.40 -15.41
N SER A 88 7.48 7.60 -15.46
CA SER A 88 8.37 7.61 -14.30
C SER A 88 9.39 8.73 -14.46
N LEU A 89 9.64 9.48 -13.40
CA LEU A 89 10.68 10.50 -13.32
C LEU A 89 11.21 10.58 -11.89
N ASN A 90 12.53 10.40 -11.70
CA ASN A 90 13.22 10.54 -10.41
C ASN A 90 12.56 9.75 -9.25
N GLY A 91 12.14 8.52 -9.50
CA GLY A 91 11.51 7.66 -8.47
C GLY A 91 10.04 7.97 -8.17
N LEU A 92 9.48 9.02 -8.78
CA LEU A 92 8.05 9.31 -8.78
C LEU A 92 7.42 8.75 -10.06
N VAL A 93 6.31 8.03 -9.93
CA VAL A 93 5.52 7.57 -11.07
C VAL A 93 4.26 8.40 -11.25
N THR A 94 3.85 8.57 -12.49
CA THR A 94 2.49 8.99 -12.82
C THR A 94 1.64 7.75 -13.11
N PHE A 95 0.37 7.80 -12.78
CA PHE A 95 -0.57 6.72 -13.08
C PHE A 95 -1.92 7.24 -13.53
N ARG A 96 -2.68 6.36 -14.17
CA ARG A 96 -4.06 6.56 -14.59
C ARG A 96 -4.94 5.45 -14.05
N TRP A 97 -5.99 5.82 -13.32
CA TRP A 97 -7.03 4.93 -12.83
C TRP A 97 -8.40 5.26 -13.47
N LYS A 98 -8.80 4.44 -14.44
CA LYS A 98 -10.12 4.50 -15.08
C LYS A 98 -11.22 4.02 -14.12
N ASN A 99 -12.31 4.79 -14.02
CA ASN A 99 -13.46 4.47 -13.17
C ASN A 99 -13.02 4.17 -11.74
N HIS A 100 -12.20 5.06 -11.16
CA HIS A 100 -11.66 4.90 -9.82
C HIS A 100 -12.75 4.93 -8.76
N ARG A 101 -12.50 4.22 -7.66
CA ARG A 101 -13.40 4.19 -6.51
C ARG A 101 -13.48 5.60 -5.93
N ARG A 102 -14.62 6.27 -6.12
CA ARG A 102 -14.82 7.67 -5.68
C ARG A 102 -14.62 7.84 -4.18
N THR A 103 -14.91 6.80 -3.39
CA THR A 103 -14.82 6.79 -1.93
C THR A 103 -13.39 6.88 -1.42
N ILE A 104 -12.38 6.44 -2.18
CA ILE A 104 -10.96 6.61 -1.83
C ILE A 104 -10.57 8.09 -1.69
N ARG A 105 -11.28 9.00 -2.36
CA ARG A 105 -11.07 10.45 -2.19
C ARG A 105 -11.57 10.98 -0.85
N SER A 106 -12.30 10.17 -0.09
CA SER A 106 -12.75 10.52 1.27
C SER A 106 -11.71 10.13 2.32
N CYS A 107 -10.71 9.31 1.96
CA CYS A 107 -9.60 9.00 2.85
C CYS A 107 -8.80 10.28 3.10
N ARG A 108 -8.55 10.58 4.38
CA ARG A 108 -7.68 11.67 4.83
C ARG A 108 -6.30 11.16 5.24
N ARG A 109 -6.16 9.84 5.35
CA ARG A 109 -4.91 9.15 5.68
C ARG A 109 -4.17 8.69 4.42
N PRO A 110 -2.84 8.47 4.49
CA PRO A 110 -2.07 8.00 3.34
C PRO A 110 -2.63 6.72 2.73
N ILE A 111 -2.57 6.63 1.40
CA ILE A 111 -3.12 5.53 0.62
C ILE A 111 -2.00 4.79 -0.11
N PHE A 112 -2.01 3.47 0.05
CA PHE A 112 -1.24 2.53 -0.74
C PHE A 112 -2.19 1.75 -1.66
N LEU A 113 -1.78 1.53 -2.91
CA LEU A 113 -2.47 0.67 -3.86
C LEU A 113 -1.57 -0.52 -4.20
N ASP A 114 -1.95 -1.72 -3.76
CA ASP A 114 -1.17 -2.93 -4.03
C ASP A 114 -1.40 -3.43 -5.46
N LEU A 115 -0.33 -3.43 -6.26
CA LEU A 115 -0.34 -3.90 -7.65
C LEU A 115 -0.05 -5.40 -7.74
N TRP A 116 0.34 -6.03 -6.63
CA TRP A 116 1.02 -7.30 -6.55
C TRP A 116 2.36 -7.23 -7.27
N THR A 117 2.41 -7.57 -8.55
CA THR A 117 3.63 -7.58 -9.35
C THR A 117 3.63 -6.43 -10.34
N MET A 118 4.74 -5.69 -10.43
CA MET A 118 4.91 -4.63 -11.42
C MET A 118 5.07 -5.24 -12.83
N LYS A 119 4.28 -4.77 -13.80
CA LYS A 119 4.27 -5.28 -15.18
C LYS A 119 5.67 -5.28 -15.78
N GLY A 120 6.04 -6.40 -16.41
CA GLY A 120 7.34 -6.59 -17.03
C GLY A 120 8.48 -6.91 -16.05
N THR A 121 8.18 -7.12 -14.76
CA THR A 121 9.16 -7.47 -13.74
C THR A 121 8.62 -8.57 -12.82
N SER A 122 9.46 -9.13 -11.96
CA SER A 122 9.06 -10.00 -10.85
C SER A 122 8.84 -9.23 -9.53
N GLU A 123 9.02 -7.91 -9.54
CA GLU A 123 9.03 -7.10 -8.34
C GLU A 123 7.62 -6.89 -7.80
N ARG A 124 7.45 -7.17 -6.49
CA ARG A 124 6.18 -6.91 -5.83
C ARG A 124 6.12 -5.51 -5.26
N VAL A 125 5.09 -4.74 -5.61
CA VAL A 125 5.04 -3.30 -5.31
C VAL A 125 3.66 -2.81 -4.89
N VAL A 126 3.68 -1.80 -4.02
CA VAL A 126 2.55 -0.92 -3.74
C VAL A 126 2.85 0.49 -4.27
N LEU A 127 1.82 1.21 -4.70
CA LEU A 127 1.93 2.64 -5.00
C LEU A 127 1.52 3.44 -3.77
N LYS A 128 2.46 4.16 -3.15
CA LYS A 128 2.12 5.20 -2.17
C LYS A 128 1.60 6.42 -2.92
N VAL A 129 0.30 6.61 -2.92
CA VAL A 129 -0.37 7.70 -3.64
C VAL A 129 0.03 9.04 -3.02
N GLY A 130 0.60 9.92 -3.85
CA GLY A 130 0.88 11.31 -3.49
C GLY A 130 -0.30 12.20 -3.82
N GLN A 131 -0.77 12.16 -5.07
CA GLN A 131 -1.94 12.92 -5.54
C GLN A 131 -2.84 12.04 -6.40
N LEU A 132 -4.16 12.25 -6.30
CA LEU A 132 -5.17 11.63 -7.14
C LEU A 132 -6.21 12.67 -7.58
N GLN A 133 -6.24 12.97 -8.88
CA GLN A 133 -7.13 13.93 -9.50
C GLN A 133 -8.54 13.36 -9.74
N ARG A 134 -9.51 14.25 -9.99
CA ARG A 134 -10.91 13.86 -10.23
C ARG A 134 -11.11 13.04 -11.49
N ASP A 135 -10.27 13.23 -12.50
CA ASP A 135 -10.31 12.45 -13.72
C ASP A 135 -9.68 11.06 -13.52
N GLY A 136 -8.93 10.84 -12.43
CA GLY A 136 -8.23 9.61 -12.08
C GLY A 136 -6.78 9.56 -12.54
N ARG A 137 -6.16 10.68 -12.94
CA ARG A 137 -4.69 10.81 -13.03
C ARG A 137 -4.11 11.02 -11.63
N GLY A 138 -2.91 10.53 -11.39
CA GLY A 138 -2.26 10.70 -10.10
C GLY A 138 -0.75 10.51 -10.14
N THR A 139 -0.12 10.79 -9.01
CA THR A 139 1.31 10.58 -8.77
C THR A 139 1.49 9.65 -7.58
N ALA A 140 2.54 8.83 -7.61
CA ALA A 140 2.84 7.91 -6.52
C ALA A 140 4.34 7.60 -6.43
N HIS A 141 4.78 7.17 -5.26
CA HIS A 141 6.07 6.48 -5.11
C HIS A 141 5.83 4.97 -5.23
N VAL A 142 6.72 4.28 -5.93
CA VAL A 142 6.70 2.82 -6.00
C VAL A 142 7.46 2.27 -4.80
N ILE A 143 6.78 1.53 -3.93
CA ILE A 143 7.35 0.95 -2.72
C ILE A 143 7.37 -0.57 -2.87
N PRO A 144 8.54 -1.23 -2.79
CA PRO A 144 8.60 -2.69 -2.80
C PRO A 144 7.91 -3.30 -1.57
N HIS A 145 7.33 -4.49 -1.73
CA HIS A 145 6.76 -5.25 -0.60
C HIS A 145 7.81 -5.52 0.48
N HIS A 146 9.09 -5.67 0.11
CA HIS A 146 10.17 -5.84 1.08
C HIS A 146 10.30 -4.64 2.01
N SER A 147 10.21 -3.41 1.48
CA SER A 147 10.25 -2.19 2.29
C SER A 147 9.03 -2.08 3.22
N MET A 148 7.85 -2.45 2.72
CA MET A 148 6.65 -2.53 3.56
C MET A 148 6.82 -3.57 4.66
N ARG A 149 7.41 -4.74 4.37
CA ARG A 149 7.67 -5.78 5.37
C ARG A 149 8.60 -5.29 6.47
N LEU A 150 9.70 -4.60 6.13
CA LEU A 150 10.62 -4.04 7.12
C LEU A 150 9.91 -3.02 8.03
N TRP A 151 9.06 -2.17 7.46
CA TRP A 151 8.26 -1.24 8.25
C TRP A 151 7.26 -1.97 9.15
N ILE A 152 6.51 -2.93 8.60
CA ILE A 152 5.50 -3.68 9.32
C ILE A 152 6.10 -4.50 10.46
N SER A 153 7.22 -5.19 10.23
CA SER A 153 7.78 -6.11 11.22
C SER A 153 8.72 -5.44 12.21
N ALA A 154 9.42 -4.37 11.79
CA ALA A 154 10.51 -3.78 12.57
C ALA A 154 10.38 -2.27 12.78
N GLY A 155 9.33 -1.63 12.25
CA GLY A 155 9.14 -0.18 12.36
C GLY A 155 10.16 0.63 11.56
N ILE A 156 10.93 -0.02 10.68
CA ILE A 156 11.95 0.64 9.87
C ILE A 156 11.24 1.34 8.71
N PRO A 157 11.19 2.68 8.67
CA PRO A 157 10.45 3.39 7.64
C PRO A 157 11.08 3.12 6.27
N TYR A 158 10.24 3.05 5.24
CA TYR A 158 10.77 3.05 3.88
C TYR A 158 11.43 4.43 3.62
N ARG A 159 12.72 4.41 3.29
CA ARG A 159 13.45 5.56 2.76
C ARG A 159 13.87 5.20 1.32
N PRO A 160 13.70 6.09 0.34
CA PRO A 160 14.35 5.92 -0.96
C PRO A 160 15.84 5.61 -0.74
N LEU A 161 16.39 4.64 -1.46
CA LEU A 161 17.81 4.25 -1.34
C LEU A 161 18.77 5.44 -1.53
N THR A 162 18.35 6.46 -2.28
CA THR A 162 19.07 7.74 -2.47
C THR A 162 19.21 8.57 -1.20
N ASP A 163 18.40 8.31 -0.16
CA ASP A 163 18.35 9.08 1.08
C ASP A 163 19.02 8.36 2.26
N LEU A 164 19.63 7.20 2.01
CA LEU A 164 20.56 6.63 2.98
C LEU A 164 21.84 7.46 2.95
N PRO A 165 22.32 7.99 4.09
CA PRO A 165 23.62 8.64 4.11
C PRO A 165 24.64 7.61 3.60
N TYR A 166 25.32 7.94 2.51
CA TYR A 166 26.47 7.18 2.05
C TYR A 166 27.37 6.98 3.26
N TYR A 167 27.60 5.73 3.66
CA TYR A 167 28.52 5.41 4.74
C TYR A 167 29.91 5.89 4.32
N ARG A 168 30.27 7.11 4.75
CA ARG A 168 31.66 7.57 4.71
C ARG A 168 32.31 6.86 5.89
N GLY A 169 33.06 5.80 5.59
CA GLY A 169 33.88 5.14 6.60
C GLY A 169 34.75 6.15 7.36
N PRO A 170 35.29 5.76 8.52
CA PRO A 170 36.02 6.69 9.38
C PRO A 170 37.13 7.40 8.59
N LEU A 171 37.13 8.73 8.63
CA LEU A 171 38.26 9.53 8.19
C LEU A 171 39.45 9.14 9.06
N ARG A 172 40.55 8.75 8.40
CA ARG A 172 41.81 8.39 9.04
C ARG A 172 42.37 9.54 9.87
#